data_AF-A0A391PKX8-F1
#
_entry.id   AF-A0A391PKX8-F1
#
_cell.length_a   1.000
_cell.length_b   1.000
_cell.length_c   1.000
_cell.angle_alpha   90.00
_cell.angle_beta   90.00
_cell.angle_gamma   90.00
#
_symmetry.space_group_name_H-M   'P 1'
#
loop_
_entity.id
_entity.type
_entity.pdbx_description
1 polymer ?
#
loop_
_entity_poly.entity_id
_entity_poly.type
_entity_poly.pdbx_seq_one_letter_code
_entity_poly.pdbx_strand_id
1 'polypeptide(L)'
;MSVALREVKEEAGISKVRPVSEGIFSLESLTVDGHEKNGVYVSSHLRLNVTYLMEADPEEKVSIKEDENSGVAWFAPEEALERSTEPWFVDRVYKKLIEKMNHSGE
;
A
#
# COMPACT_ATOMS: atom_id res chain seq x y z
N MET A 1 8.78 -9.01 -3.35
CA MET A 1 9.15 -7.72 -3.96
C MET A 1 8.57 -7.52 -5.37
N SER A 2 8.84 -8.42 -6.33
CA SER A 2 8.47 -8.20 -7.75
C SER A 2 7.00 -7.84 -7.98
N VAL A 3 6.09 -8.51 -7.27
CA VAL A 3 4.66 -8.21 -7.29
C VAL A 3 4.39 -6.78 -6.83
N ALA A 4 4.85 -6.39 -5.63
CA ALA A 4 4.65 -5.03 -5.11
C ALA A 4 5.19 -3.92 -6.04
N LEU A 5 6.35 -4.16 -6.68
CA LEU A 5 6.90 -3.22 -7.67
C LEU A 5 6.06 -3.12 -8.94
N ARG A 6 5.39 -4.19 -9.33
CA ARG A 6 4.46 -4.16 -10.47
C ARG A 6 3.18 -3.43 -10.08
N GLU A 7 2.56 -3.79 -8.96
CA GLU A 7 1.29 -3.19 -8.50
C GLU A 7 1.45 -1.66 -8.36
N VAL A 8 2.51 -1.17 -7.70
CA VAL A 8 2.68 0.29 -7.53
C VAL A 8 2.88 1.02 -8.87
N LYS A 9 3.52 0.39 -9.87
CA LYS A 9 3.68 0.98 -11.20
C LYS A 9 2.36 1.01 -11.96
N GLU A 10 1.56 -0.05 -11.85
CA GLU A 10 0.27 -0.15 -12.50
C GLU A 10 -0.78 0.76 -11.85
N GLU A 11 -0.92 0.71 -10.52
CA GLU A 11 -1.97 1.41 -9.78
C GLU A 11 -1.67 2.91 -9.59
N ALA A 12 -0.39 3.32 -9.48
CA ALA A 12 -0.03 4.73 -9.30
C ALA A 12 0.48 5.41 -10.58
N GLY A 13 0.71 4.65 -11.66
CA GLY A 13 1.16 5.19 -12.95
C GLY A 13 2.61 5.69 -12.97
N ILE A 14 3.39 5.39 -11.94
CA ILE A 14 4.80 5.81 -11.84
C ILE A 14 5.72 4.75 -12.44
N SER A 15 6.85 5.19 -12.98
CA SER A 15 7.81 4.35 -13.69
C SER A 15 9.11 4.15 -12.89
N LYS A 16 9.57 5.20 -12.20
CA LYS A 16 10.86 5.23 -11.49
C LYS A 16 10.68 4.99 -10.00
N VAL A 17 10.22 3.79 -9.66
CA VAL A 17 10.15 3.31 -8.28
C VAL A 17 11.26 2.31 -8.00
N ARG A 18 11.89 2.42 -6.84
CA ARG A 18 12.90 1.46 -6.36
C ARG A 18 12.67 1.10 -4.89
N PRO A 19 12.98 -0.13 -4.47
CA PRO A 19 12.91 -0.47 -3.06
C PRO A 19 14.02 0.26 -2.29
N VAL A 20 13.70 0.73 -1.09
CA VAL A 20 14.71 1.31 -0.17
C VAL A 20 15.63 0.21 0.35
N SER A 21 15.11 -1.00 0.53
CA SER A 21 15.89 -2.19 0.88
C SER A 21 15.27 -3.46 0.30
N GLU A 22 16.04 -4.54 0.22
CA GLU A 22 15.54 -5.85 -0.22
C GLU A 22 14.71 -6.59 0.85
N GLY A 23 14.77 -6.13 2.10
CA GLY A 23 14.11 -6.76 3.23
C GLY A 23 12.61 -6.52 3.27
N ILE A 24 11.91 -7.39 3.99
CA ILE A 24 10.50 -7.17 4.34
C ILE A 24 10.43 -6.00 5.33
N PHE A 25 9.64 -4.98 4.98
CA PHE A 25 9.46 -3.82 5.85
C PHE A 25 8.43 -4.09 6.93
N SER A 26 7.32 -4.77 6.62
CA SER A 26 6.34 -5.20 7.62
C SER A 26 5.54 -6.41 7.15
N LEU A 27 4.88 -7.07 8.10
CA LEU A 27 4.00 -8.21 7.89
C LEU A 27 2.70 -8.01 8.68
N GLU A 28 1.56 -8.28 8.03
CA GLU A 28 0.23 -8.21 8.63
C GLU A 28 -0.59 -9.46 8.28
N SER A 29 -1.34 -9.98 9.25
CA SER A 29 -2.41 -10.95 8.99
C SER A 29 -3.72 -10.21 8.89
N LEU A 30 -4.25 -10.07 7.68
CA LEU A 30 -5.45 -9.30 7.37
C LEU A 30 -6.62 -10.25 7.11
N THR A 31 -7.79 -9.93 7.66
CA THR A 31 -9.04 -10.63 7.35
C THR A 31 -9.63 -10.09 6.06
N VAL A 32 -10.17 -10.98 5.23
CA VAL A 32 -11.00 -10.64 4.09
C VAL A 32 -12.34 -11.30 4.29
N ASP A 33 -13.39 -10.50 4.32
CA ASP A 33 -14.76 -10.99 4.42
C ASP A 33 -15.18 -11.71 3.14
N GLY A 34 -16.07 -12.69 3.29
CA GLY A 34 -16.63 -13.40 2.16
C GLY A 34 -17.38 -12.47 1.23
N HIS A 35 -17.18 -12.63 -0.07
CA HIS A 35 -17.73 -11.76 -1.10
C HIS A 35 -17.96 -12.53 -2.40
N GLU A 36 -18.73 -11.96 -3.32
CA GLU A 36 -18.84 -12.49 -4.68
C GLU A 36 -17.81 -11.83 -5.60
N LYS A 37 -17.12 -12.64 -6.40
CA LYS A 37 -16.22 -12.18 -7.44
C LYS A 37 -16.55 -12.92 -8.74
N ASN A 38 -16.90 -12.18 -9.78
CA ASN A 38 -17.29 -12.72 -11.09
C ASN A 38 -18.42 -13.78 -11.01
N GLY A 39 -19.42 -13.54 -10.14
CA GLY A 39 -20.54 -14.47 -9.90
C GLY A 39 -20.19 -15.72 -9.10
N VAL A 40 -18.98 -15.79 -8.54
CA VAL A 40 -18.53 -16.91 -7.71
C VAL A 40 -18.31 -16.42 -6.28
N TYR A 41 -18.90 -17.13 -5.31
CA TYR A 41 -18.67 -16.85 -3.89
C TYR A 41 -17.24 -17.22 -3.49
N VAL A 42 -16.57 -16.26 -2.86
CA VAL A 42 -15.26 -16.40 -2.23
C VAL A 42 -15.48 -16.35 -0.73
N SER A 43 -15.14 -17.42 -0.01
CA SER A 43 -15.29 -17.48 1.44
C SER A 43 -14.36 -16.50 2.15
N SER A 44 -14.72 -16.11 3.37
CA SER A 44 -13.81 -15.36 4.24
C SER A 44 -12.48 -16.07 4.38
N HIS A 45 -11.39 -15.33 4.35
CA HIS A 45 -10.03 -15.88 4.40
C HIS A 45 -9.05 -14.88 5.00
N LEU A 46 -7.84 -15.35 5.28
CA LEU A 46 -6.73 -14.50 5.71
C LEU A 46 -5.81 -14.18 4.53
N ARG A 47 -5.36 -12.93 4.46
CA ARG A 47 -4.22 -12.51 3.63
C ARG A 47 -3.04 -12.22 4.54
N LEU A 48 -1.94 -12.93 4.32
CA LEU A 48 -0.65 -12.58 4.91
C LEU A 48 -0.01 -11.52 4.01
N ASN A 49 -0.19 -10.25 4.38
CA ASN A 49 0.33 -9.11 3.64
C ASN A 49 1.79 -8.88 4.01
N VAL A 50 2.63 -8.71 2.99
CA VAL A 50 4.04 -8.35 3.13
C VAL A 50 4.23 -6.95 2.54
N THR A 51 4.56 -5.99 3.40
CA THR A 51 4.84 -4.61 3.01
C THR A 51 6.33 -4.43 2.72
N TYR A 52 6.64 -3.72 1.63
CA TYR A 52 8.01 -3.27 1.28
C TYR A 52 8.05 -1.74 1.26
N LEU A 53 9.15 -1.16 1.73
CA LEU A 53 9.38 0.28 1.64
C LEU A 53 10.03 0.62 0.30
N MET A 54 9.43 1.56 -0.43
CA MET A 54 9.88 2.00 -1.75
C MET A 54 9.99 3.51 -1.79
N GLU A 55 10.85 3.99 -2.67
CA GLU A 55 11.02 5.41 -2.95
C GLU A 55 10.88 5.70 -4.44
N ALA A 56 10.34 6.87 -4.75
CA ALA A 56 10.17 7.42 -6.07
C ALA A 56 10.20 8.95 -5.98
N ASP A 57 10.33 9.60 -7.14
CA ASP A 57 10.40 11.05 -7.22
C ASP A 57 9.00 11.67 -6.96
N PRO A 58 8.83 12.53 -5.95
CA PRO A 58 7.53 13.15 -5.67
C PRO A 58 7.08 14.12 -6.78
N GLU A 59 7.97 14.55 -7.69
CA GLU A 59 7.61 15.31 -8.88
C GLU A 59 7.13 14.43 -10.05
N GLU A 60 7.28 13.10 -9.95
CA GLU A 60 6.76 12.18 -10.96
C GLU A 60 5.22 12.22 -10.97
N LYS A 61 4.66 12.38 -12.16
CA LYS A 61 3.21 12.42 -12.35
C LYS A 61 2.62 11.05 -12.04
N VAL A 62 1.63 11.03 -11.17
CA VAL A 62 0.80 9.86 -10.88
C VAL A 62 -0.39 9.80 -11.85
N SER A 63 -0.86 8.59 -12.13
CA SER A 63 -2.10 8.37 -12.89
C SER A 63 -2.86 7.19 -12.33
N ILE A 64 -4.19 7.29 -12.35
CA ILE A 64 -5.08 6.21 -11.91
C ILE A 64 -5.03 5.03 -12.88
N LYS A 65 -5.44 3.87 -12.37
CA LYS A 65 -5.79 2.69 -13.15
C LYS A 65 -7.29 2.49 -12.99
N GLU A 66 -8.08 2.99 -13.95
CA GLU A 66 -9.54 3.14 -13.82
C GLU A 66 -10.29 1.84 -13.49
N ASP A 67 -9.73 0.68 -13.86
CA ASP A 67 -10.27 -0.64 -13.54
C ASP A 67 -9.99 -1.10 -12.10
N GLU A 68 -9.13 -0.41 -11.35
CA GLU A 68 -8.72 -0.77 -9.98
C GLU A 68 -8.88 0.37 -8.96
N ASN A 69 -8.65 1.64 -9.34
CA ASN A 69 -8.74 2.78 -8.45
C ASN A 69 -9.34 4.03 -9.10
N SER A 70 -9.84 4.93 -8.25
CA SER A 70 -10.52 6.17 -8.65
C SER A 70 -9.73 7.45 -8.35
N GLY A 71 -8.54 7.31 -7.77
CA GLY A 71 -7.69 8.43 -7.40
C GLY A 71 -6.32 7.97 -6.90
N VAL A 72 -5.29 8.78 -7.19
CA VAL A 72 -3.94 8.61 -6.66
C VAL A 72 -3.31 9.99 -6.47
N ALA A 73 -2.57 10.18 -5.37
CA ALA A 73 -1.87 11.41 -5.07
C ALA A 73 -0.68 11.14 -4.14
N TRP A 74 0.28 12.06 -4.16
CA TRP A 74 1.34 12.13 -3.16
C TRP A 74 0.81 12.81 -1.90
N PHE A 75 1.14 12.26 -0.73
CA PHE A 75 0.77 12.81 0.57
C PHE A 75 2.00 12.88 1.48
N ALA A 76 2.01 13.86 2.39
CA ALA A 76 2.85 13.74 3.58
C ALA A 76 2.36 12.56 4.46
N PRO A 77 3.24 11.91 5.23
CA PRO A 77 2.85 10.76 6.06
C PRO A 77 1.65 11.03 6.97
N GLU A 78 1.62 12.20 7.61
CA GLU A 78 0.53 12.59 8.51
C GLU A 78 -0.78 12.85 7.76
N GLU A 79 -0.71 13.48 6.58
CA GLU A 79 -1.90 13.69 5.73
C GLU A 79 -2.50 12.35 5.28
N ALA A 80 -1.66 11.35 4.97
CA ALA A 80 -2.13 10.03 4.59
C ALA A 80 -2.99 9.36 5.69
N LEU A 81 -2.67 9.61 6.97
CA LEU A 81 -3.47 9.12 8.09
C LEU A 81 -4.84 9.80 8.17
N GLU A 82 -4.91 11.10 7.89
CA GLU A 82 -6.16 11.87 7.91
C GLU A 82 -7.08 11.54 6.72
N ARG A 83 -6.51 11.17 5.57
CA ARG A 83 -7.25 10.85 4.35
C ARG A 83 -7.89 9.46 4.36
N SER A 84 -7.34 8.52 5.13
CA SER A 84 -7.83 7.14 5.14
C SER A 84 -9.23 7.06 5.77
N THR A 85 -10.16 6.42 5.06
CA THR A 85 -11.51 6.13 5.56
C THR A 85 -11.57 4.85 6.39
N GLU A 86 -10.43 4.22 6.69
CA GLU A 86 -10.32 2.95 7.40
C GLU A 86 -9.57 3.15 8.73
N PRO A 87 -10.25 3.54 9.82
CA PRO A 87 -9.60 3.86 11.11
C PRO A 87 -8.76 2.72 11.67
N TRP A 88 -9.19 1.48 11.46
CA TRP A 88 -8.45 0.30 11.91
C TRP A 88 -7.07 0.17 11.22
N PHE A 89 -6.99 0.49 9.93
CA PHE A 89 -5.74 0.49 9.16
C PHE A 89 -4.83 1.63 9.63
N VAL A 90 -5.40 2.82 9.85
CA VAL A 90 -4.68 3.99 10.39
C VAL A 90 -4.00 3.62 11.71
N ASP A 91 -4.75 3.06 12.65
CA ASP A 91 -4.27 2.84 14.01
C ASP A 91 -3.28 1.68 14.14
N ARG A 92 -3.35 0.67 13.27
CA ARG A 92 -2.60 -0.59 13.47
C ARG A 92 -1.58 -0.89 12.38
N VAL A 93 -1.76 -0.31 11.19
CA VAL A 93 -0.88 -0.53 10.04
C VAL A 93 -0.15 0.76 9.71
N TYR A 94 -0.85 1.81 9.28
CA TYR A 94 -0.19 3.00 8.73
C TYR A 94 0.65 3.75 9.75
N LYS A 95 0.16 3.99 10.98
CA LYS A 95 0.97 4.60 12.05
C LYS A 95 2.23 3.80 12.35
N LYS A 96 2.12 2.48 12.47
CA LYS A 96 3.26 1.57 12.68
C LYS A 96 4.30 1.67 11.54
N LEU A 97 3.85 1.72 10.28
CA LEU A 97 4.74 1.84 9.13
C LEU A 97 5.49 3.18 9.11
N ILE A 98 4.79 4.28 9.39
CA ILE A 98 5.37 5.63 9.46
C ILE A 98 6.35 5.73 10.62
N GLU A 99 5.96 5.27 11.81
CA GLU A 99 6.84 5.22 12.98
C GLU A 99 8.11 4.42 12.67
N LYS A 100 7.98 3.23 12.09
CA LYS A 100 9.14 2.41 11.70
C LYS A 100 10.03 3.14 10.68
N MET A 101 9.44 3.80 9.68
CA MET A 101 10.18 4.53 8.66
C MET A 101 11.03 5.64 9.29
N ASN A 102 10.46 6.41 10.22
CA ASN A 102 11.14 7.50 10.91
C ASN A 102 12.30 7.03 11.80
N HIS A 103 12.24 5.81 12.35
CA HIS A 103 13.32 5.23 13.16
C HIS A 103 14.34 4.41 12.35
N SER A 104 14.06 4.10 11.08
CA SER A 104 14.95 3.28 10.24
C SER A 104 16.03 4.11 9.53
N GLY A 105 16.08 5.43 9.78
CA GLY A 105 17.05 6.38 9.22
C GLY A 105 18.21 6.74 10.15
N GLU A 106 18.32 6.10 11.32
CA GLU A 106 19.47 6.19 12.25
C GLU A 106 20.47 5.05 12.07
#